data_AF-A0A1Q9S5F6-F1
#
_entry.id   AF-A0A1Q9S5F6-F1
#
_cell.length_a   1.000
_cell.length_b   1.000
_cell.length_c   1.000
_cell.angle_alpha   90.00
_cell.angle_beta   90.00
_cell.angle_gamma   90.00
#
_symmetry.space_group_name_H-M   'P 1'
#
loop_
_entity.id
_entity.type
_entity.pdbx_description
1 polymer ?
#
loop_
_entity_poly.entity_id
_entity_poly.type
_entity_poly.pdbx_seq_one_letter_code
_entity_poly.pdbx_strand_id
1 'polypeptide(L)'
;MRAGTAAVADELCAAGLVDFVEAFNAKVGDADHNAAAAALAARHNLPATAGSDAHDGPGVGAAFVEVPAFDGPAEFLDALGRGRIVGELRPHARRFASLDTQRGVPHDRDRF
;
A
#
# COMPACT_ATOMS: atom_id res chain seq x y z
N MET A 1 19.09 -9.54 2.19
CA MET A 1 17.80 -9.58 1.46
C MET A 1 16.71 -9.43 2.52
N ARG A 2 15.88 -8.38 2.51
CA ARG A 2 14.75 -8.33 3.44
C ARG A 2 13.74 -9.36 2.94
N ALA A 3 13.54 -10.43 3.70
CA ALA A 3 12.51 -11.42 3.39
C ALA A 3 11.15 -10.76 3.64
N GLY A 4 10.44 -10.41 2.57
CA GLY A 4 9.01 -10.11 2.64
C GLY A 4 8.21 -11.40 2.81
N THR A 5 6.88 -11.28 2.86
CA THR A 5 5.96 -12.43 2.95
C THR A 5 5.92 -13.28 1.68
N ALA A 6 6.61 -12.90 0.61
CA ALA A 6 6.62 -13.59 -0.67
C ALA A 6 6.87 -15.11 -0.57
N ALA A 7 7.72 -15.55 0.36
CA ALA A 7 8.04 -16.97 0.55
C ALA A 7 6.85 -17.80 1.08
N VAL A 8 5.89 -17.17 1.76
CA VAL A 8 4.73 -17.83 2.38
C VAL A 8 3.40 -17.35 1.79
N ALA A 9 3.42 -16.38 0.88
CA ALA A 9 2.21 -15.72 0.38
C ALA A 9 1.27 -16.71 -0.30
N ASP A 10 1.81 -17.66 -1.07
CA ASP A 10 1.01 -18.68 -1.76
C ASP A 10 0.32 -19.64 -0.77
N GLU A 11 1.01 -20.05 0.30
CA GLU A 11 0.47 -20.88 1.37
C GLU A 11 -0.64 -20.15 2.14
N LEU A 12 -0.43 -18.86 2.47
CA LEU A 12 -1.44 -18.05 3.16
C LEU A 12 -2.71 -17.89 2.33
N CYS A 13 -2.57 -17.64 1.01
CA CYS A 13 -3.71 -17.58 0.10
C CYS A 13 -4.42 -18.94 -0.01
N ALA A 14 -3.67 -20.03 -0.19
CA ALA A 14 -4.23 -21.38 -0.29
C ALA A 14 -4.95 -21.83 1.01
N ALA A 15 -4.49 -21.37 2.17
CA ALA A 15 -5.11 -21.61 3.46
C ALA A 15 -6.36 -20.75 3.73
N GLY A 16 -6.72 -19.84 2.82
CA GLY A 16 -7.86 -18.92 2.99
C GLY A 16 -7.64 -17.86 4.08
N LEU A 17 -6.38 -17.53 4.39
CA LEU A 17 -6.01 -16.52 5.39
C LEU A 17 -5.86 -15.11 4.81
N VAL A 18 -6.14 -14.95 3.51
CA VAL A 18 -5.99 -13.70 2.77
C VAL A 18 -7.30 -13.41 2.04
N ASP A 19 -7.93 -12.29 2.39
CA ASP A 19 -9.19 -11.86 1.76
C ASP A 19 -8.96 -11.15 0.41
N PHE A 20 -7.82 -10.47 0.26
CA PHE A 20 -7.44 -9.71 -0.94
C PHE A 20 -5.93 -9.44 -0.96
N VAL A 21 -5.40 -9.05 -2.12
CA VAL A 21 -3.97 -8.75 -2.31
C VAL A 21 -3.79 -7.31 -2.80
N GLU A 22 -2.91 -6.53 -2.15
CA GLU A 22 -2.45 -5.25 -2.69
C GLU A 22 -1.59 -5.49 -3.93
N ALA A 23 -2.22 -5.44 -5.11
CA ALA A 23 -1.59 -5.66 -6.39
C ALA A 23 -0.85 -4.41 -6.91
N PHE A 24 -1.14 -3.23 -6.36
CA PHE A 24 -0.44 -2.00 -6.68
C PHE A 24 -0.14 -1.16 -5.44
N ASN A 25 1.13 -1.11 -5.04
CA ASN A 25 1.63 -0.16 -4.05
C ASN A 25 2.33 1.01 -4.78
N ALA A 26 1.91 2.25 -4.53
CA ALA A 26 2.46 3.43 -5.21
C ALA A 26 3.93 3.70 -4.85
N LYS A 27 4.40 3.25 -3.68
CA LYS A 27 5.76 3.50 -3.19
C LYS A 27 6.69 2.32 -3.44
N VAL A 28 6.28 1.30 -4.20
CA VAL A 28 7.15 0.15 -4.45
C VAL A 28 8.44 0.56 -5.16
N GLY A 29 9.58 0.00 -4.72
CA GLY A 29 10.89 0.31 -5.29
C GLY A 29 11.15 -0.35 -6.64
N ASP A 30 10.42 -1.42 -6.95
CA ASP A 30 10.51 -2.20 -8.18
C ASP A 30 9.08 -2.54 -8.66
N ALA A 31 8.76 -2.16 -9.90
CA ALA A 31 7.44 -2.39 -10.48
C ALA A 31 7.12 -3.88 -10.65
N ASP A 32 8.14 -4.75 -10.74
CA ASP A 32 7.96 -6.20 -10.85
C ASP A 32 7.30 -6.80 -9.60
N HIS A 33 7.44 -6.15 -8.45
CA HIS A 33 6.74 -6.57 -7.23
C HIS A 33 5.21 -6.37 -7.36
N ASN A 34 4.76 -5.27 -7.97
CA ASN A 34 3.33 -5.07 -8.25
C ASN A 34 2.83 -6.12 -9.26
N ALA A 35 3.62 -6.41 -10.30
CA ALA A 35 3.29 -7.48 -11.25
C ALA A 35 3.19 -8.87 -10.59
N ALA A 36 4.12 -9.20 -9.68
CA ALA A 36 4.09 -10.45 -8.94
C ALA A 36 2.88 -10.54 -7.98
N ALA A 37 2.52 -9.44 -7.32
CA ALA A 37 1.34 -9.36 -6.46
C ALA A 37 0.03 -9.50 -7.26
N ALA A 38 -0.08 -8.84 -8.42
CA ALA A 38 -1.21 -9.01 -9.33
C ALA A 38 -1.34 -10.46 -9.83
N ALA A 39 -0.22 -11.11 -10.15
CA ALA A 39 -0.20 -12.52 -10.53
C ALA A 39 -0.62 -13.44 -9.37
N LEU A 40 -0.24 -13.13 -8.12
CA LEU A 40 -0.69 -13.87 -6.94
C LEU A 40 -2.22 -13.75 -6.76
N ALA A 41 -2.77 -12.54 -6.83
CA ALA A 41 -4.21 -12.30 -6.76
C ALA A 41 -4.98 -13.14 -7.79
N ALA A 42 -4.51 -13.11 -9.05
CA ALA A 42 -5.13 -13.85 -10.15
C ALA A 42 -5.05 -15.38 -9.96
N ARG A 43 -3.92 -15.91 -9.48
CA ARG A 43 -3.75 -17.36 -9.23
C ARG A 43 -4.72 -17.90 -8.19
N HIS A 44 -5.01 -17.13 -7.15
CA HIS A 44 -5.88 -17.54 -6.04
C HIS A 44 -7.32 -17.00 -6.17
N ASN A 45 -7.65 -16.36 -7.29
CA ASN A 45 -8.95 -15.74 -7.53
C ASN A 45 -9.37 -14.78 -6.40
N LEU A 46 -8.40 -14.00 -5.89
CA LEU A 46 -8.61 -13.00 -4.84
C LEU A 46 -8.78 -11.60 -5.46
N PRO A 47 -9.61 -10.73 -4.86
CA PRO A 47 -9.65 -9.32 -5.25
C PRO A 47 -8.27 -8.67 -5.24
N ALA A 48 -7.95 -7.96 -6.32
CA ALA A 48 -6.75 -7.15 -6.44
C ALA A 48 -7.05 -5.72 -5.95
N THR A 49 -6.25 -5.21 -5.02
CA THR A 49 -6.41 -3.87 -4.45
C THR A 49 -5.17 -3.02 -4.68
N ALA A 50 -5.22 -1.76 -4.25
CA ALA A 50 -4.12 -0.83 -4.37
C ALA A 50 -4.04 0.10 -3.16
N GLY A 51 -2.82 0.54 -2.83
CA GLY A 51 -2.57 1.47 -1.74
C GLY A 51 -1.46 2.46 -2.07
N SER A 52 -1.69 3.71 -1.67
CA SER A 52 -0.73 4.79 -1.88
C SER A 52 0.53 4.69 -1.01
N ASP A 53 0.45 3.98 0.12
CA ASP A 53 1.50 3.90 1.15
C ASP A 53 2.11 5.28 1.47
N ALA A 54 1.23 6.29 1.53
CA ALA A 54 1.62 7.68 1.60
C ALA A 54 2.34 8.00 2.92
N HIS A 55 3.61 8.38 2.81
CA HIS A 55 4.44 8.89 3.91
C HIS A 55 4.72 10.40 3.78
N ASP A 56 4.08 11.05 2.81
CA ASP A 56 4.15 12.47 2.52
C ASP A 56 2.85 12.96 1.89
N GLY A 57 2.58 14.27 1.97
CA GLY A 57 1.37 14.88 1.42
C GLY A 57 1.13 14.55 -0.06
N PRO A 58 2.14 14.73 -0.96
CA PRO A 58 2.00 14.38 -2.37
C PRO A 58 1.74 12.91 -2.66
N GLY A 59 2.04 12.00 -1.71
CA GLY A 59 1.77 10.57 -1.85
C GLY A 59 0.31 10.22 -1.61
N VAL A 60 -0.47 11.06 -0.92
CA VAL A 60 -1.88 10.76 -0.60
C VAL A 60 -2.68 10.63 -1.88
N GLY A 61 -3.36 9.48 -2.04
CA GLY A 61 -4.17 9.19 -3.23
C GLY A 61 -3.37 8.84 -4.48
N ALA A 62 -2.04 8.64 -4.38
CA ALA A 62 -1.22 8.19 -5.50
C ALA A 62 -1.60 6.80 -6.02
N ALA A 63 -2.25 5.98 -5.19
CA ALA A 63 -2.97 4.79 -5.63
C ALA A 63 -4.17 4.52 -4.72
N PHE A 64 -5.24 4.02 -5.33
CA PHE A 64 -6.51 3.68 -4.68
C PHE A 64 -7.31 2.70 -5.56
N VAL A 65 -8.39 2.17 -4.98
CA VAL A 65 -9.37 1.36 -5.71
C VAL A 65 -10.66 2.14 -5.79
N GLU A 66 -11.18 2.33 -7.00
CA GLU A 66 -12.56 2.76 -7.19
C GLU A 66 -13.48 1.55 -7.07
N VAL A 67 -14.46 1.61 -6.18
CA VAL A 67 -15.44 0.54 -5.96
C VAL A 67 -16.86 1.09 -6.02
N PRO A 68 -17.87 0.25 -6.32
CA PRO A 68 -19.27 0.59 -6.10
C PRO A 68 -19.52 1.03 -4.65
N ALA A 69 -20.59 1.78 -4.41
CA ALA A 69 -21.06 2.03 -3.05
C ALA A 69 -21.39 0.71 -2.35
N PHE A 70 -21.10 0.65 -1.06
CA PHE A 70 -21.29 -0.52 -0.20
C PHE A 70 -21.73 -0.05 1.19
N ASP A 71 -22.47 -0.89 1.91
CA ASP A 71 -22.79 -0.70 3.31
C ASP A 71 -22.23 -1.84 4.17
N GLY A 72 -21.21 -1.49 4.96
CA GLY A 72 -20.55 -2.41 5.87
C GLY A 72 -19.50 -3.35 5.23
N PRO A 73 -18.88 -4.23 6.05
CA PRO A 73 -17.69 -4.97 5.66
C PRO A 73 -17.93 -6.06 4.60
N ALA A 74 -19.08 -6.73 4.63
CA ALA A 74 -19.38 -7.80 3.68
C ALA A 74 -19.57 -7.25 2.26
N GLU A 75 -20.39 -6.20 2.12
CA GLU A 75 -20.58 -5.54 0.83
C GLU A 75 -19.30 -4.87 0.32
N PHE A 76 -18.42 -4.40 1.21
CA PHE A 76 -17.11 -3.88 0.84
C PHE A 76 -16.26 -4.93 0.12
N LEU A 77 -16.18 -6.17 0.63
CA LEU A 77 -15.41 -7.24 -0.01
C LEU A 77 -15.99 -7.59 -1.40
N ASP A 78 -17.31 -7.65 -1.53
CA ASP A 78 -17.98 -7.85 -2.83
C ASP A 78 -17.75 -6.66 -3.78
N ALA A 79 -17.68 -5.43 -3.26
CA ALA A 79 -17.37 -4.23 -4.04
C ALA A 79 -15.90 -4.23 -4.50
N LEU A 80 -14.96 -4.66 -3.66
CA LEU A 80 -13.54 -4.82 -4.02
C LEU A 80 -13.35 -5.78 -5.19
N GLY A 81 -14.08 -6.90 -5.23
CA GLY A 81 -14.03 -7.84 -6.35
C GLY A 81 -14.46 -7.25 -7.71
N ARG A 82 -15.14 -6.09 -7.68
CA ARG A 82 -15.58 -5.32 -8.87
C ARG A 82 -14.79 -4.01 -9.03
N GLY A 83 -13.77 -3.80 -8.20
CA GLY A 83 -13.02 -2.56 -8.13
C GLY A 83 -12.10 -2.33 -9.31
N ARG A 84 -11.80 -1.07 -9.59
CA ARG A 84 -10.79 -0.65 -10.55
C ARG A 84 -9.61 -0.01 -9.82
N ILE A 85 -8.42 -0.57 -10.02
CA ILE A 85 -7.19 0.03 -9.52
C ILE A 85 -6.86 1.28 -10.32
N VAL A 86 -6.60 2.38 -9.61
CA VAL A 86 -6.03 3.62 -10.16
C VAL A 86 -4.75 3.90 -9.39
N GLY A 87 -3.66 4.19 -10.10
CA GLY A 87 -2.44 4.57 -9.42
C GLY A 87 -1.28 4.94 -10.31
N GLU A 88 -0.29 5.58 -9.70
CA GLU A 88 0.99 5.94 -10.28
C GLU A 88 2.11 5.65 -9.28
N LEU A 89 3.30 5.33 -9.78
CA LEU A 89 4.47 5.17 -8.91
C LEU A 89 4.94 6.52 -8.39
N ARG A 90 5.25 6.58 -7.10
CA ARG A 90 5.78 7.76 -6.42
C ARG A 90 7.09 7.42 -5.69
N PRO A 91 8.09 8.31 -5.72
CA PRO A 91 9.26 8.16 -4.89
C PRO A 91 8.88 8.08 -3.40
N HIS A 92 9.68 7.35 -2.62
CA HIS A 92 9.55 7.37 -1.16
C HIS A 92 9.72 8.78 -0.59
N ALA A 93 9.03 9.04 0.52
CA ALA A 93 9.15 10.32 1.21
C ALA A 93 10.62 10.61 1.54
N ARG A 94 11.03 11.87 1.37
CA ARG A 94 12.38 12.30 1.78
C ARG A 94 12.50 12.02 3.27
N ARG A 95 13.49 11.20 3.66
CA ARG A 95 13.80 11.00 5.08
C ARG A 95 14.15 12.36 5.67
N PHE A 96 13.36 12.83 6.62
CA PHE A 96 13.79 13.95 7.45
C PHE A 96 15.04 13.50 8.19
N ALA A 97 16.08 14.34 8.21
CA ALA A 97 17.17 14.13 9.14
C ALA A 97 16.55 14.02 10.54
N SER A 98 16.94 13.00 11.30
CA SER A 98 16.57 12.90 12.71
C SER A 98 16.76 14.25 13.39
N LEU A 99 15.86 14.63 14.30
CA LEU A 99 16.01 15.86 15.09
C LEU A 99 17.36 15.89 15.85
N ASP A 100 17.98 14.74 16.08
CA ASP A 100 19.35 14.59 16.58
C ASP A 100 20.42 15.25 15.71
N THR A 101 20.18 15.40 14.41
CA THR A 101 21.06 16.07 13.44
C THR A 101 20.79 17.57 13.37
N GLN A 102 19.71 18.06 13.99
CA GLN A 102 19.32 19.48 14.04
C GLN A 102 19.59 20.15 15.39
N ARG A 103 20.47 19.58 16.23
CA ARG A 103 20.94 20.10 17.54
C ARG A 103 21.75 21.42 17.46
N GLY A 104 21.41 22.30 16.52
CA GLY A 104 21.98 23.64 16.35
C GLY A 104 20.95 24.73 16.03
N VAL A 105 19.65 24.41 15.95
CA VAL A 105 18.59 25.42 15.75
C VAL A 105 18.05 25.83 17.13
N PRO A 106 18.17 27.10 17.57
CA PRO A 106 17.60 27.54 18.83
C PRO A 106 16.08 27.39 18.80
N HIS A 107 15.53 26.58 19.69
CA HIS A 107 14.10 26.60 19.99
C HIS A 107 13.83 27.79 20.93
N ASP A 108 13.22 28.85 20.40
CA ASP A 108 12.60 29.90 21.20
C ASP A 108 11.41 29.29 21.95
N ARG A 109 11.54 29.13 23.27
CA ARG A 109 10.54 28.51 24.13
C ARG A 109 9.43 29.46 24.56
N ASP A 110 9.52 30.74 24.22
CA ASP A 110 8.63 31.79 24.72
C ASP A 110 7.56 32.22 23.69
N ARG A 111 7.37 31.44 22.63
CA ARG A 111 6.35 31.69 21.61
C ARG A 111 5.17 30.72 21.71
N PHE A 112 4.48 30.70 22.85
CA PHE A 112 3.05 30.39 23.02
C PHE A 112 2.50 31.09 24.26
#